data_AF-A0A940A842-F1
#
_entry.id   AF-A0A940A842-F1
#
_cell.length_a   1.000
_cell.length_b   1.000
_cell.length_c   1.000
_cell.angle_alpha   90.00
_cell.angle_beta   90.00
_cell.angle_gamma   90.00
#
_symmetry.space_group_name_H-M   'P 1'
#
loop_
_entity.id
_entity.type
_entity.pdbx_description
1 polymer ?
#
loop_
_entity_poly.entity_id
_entity_poly.type
_entity_poly.pdbx_seq_one_letter_code
_entity_poly.pdbx_strand_id
1 'polypeptide(L)'
;MKKLFYSLFILAMTAMTFTSCEDVPAPFDIPFSTADPNAETVEPAGSGTQADPYNVAAAIAFTQQLATNAESTQDIYIKGKVVSIDENYTTQYGNAKFYISDDGTANNRFLVYRALYLGNKKYTSGDVLNEGDEVIICGKVTNYNGTLETVQNKAFLYSLNGKTEGGGGSDTPAGDAKGSGTLADPYNPLGAAAAVKNLTWTSNDTYETTGDVYIKGKISRIADKGTFTDGGTYGNASFYISEDGTENGEFYCFRILYLGNKKFESGQTDIKVGDEVIVLGKLMNYRGNTPETVAGKAYLYSLNGKTEGGGGSDTPETPTDKGSYSNPYDVASAIAAGSGTGVYVKAYIVGYVEGQVLADGAHFTADGCNVKSNMLIAPSASETDLSKCMPVQLPSGEVRNGLNLQDNPGNIKKEVLLYGNIEKYFGAPGVKAVTYAEIDGKAVGTKP
;
A
#
# COMPACT_ATOMS: atom_id res chain seq x y z
N MET A 1 -26.20 17.24 -63.14
CA MET A 1 -26.52 16.65 -64.47
C MET A 1 -25.75 15.35 -64.65
N LYS A 2 -26.47 14.21 -64.75
CA LYS A 2 -26.28 13.06 -65.68
C LYS A 2 -24.90 12.33 -65.68
N LYS A 3 -24.75 10.99 -65.52
CA LYS A 3 -25.65 9.81 -65.61
C LYS A 3 -25.08 8.60 -64.82
N LEU A 4 -26.00 7.74 -64.38
CA LEU A 4 -25.83 6.38 -63.86
C LEU A 4 -25.43 5.37 -64.95
N PHE A 5 -24.70 4.29 -64.59
CA PHE A 5 -25.00 2.92 -65.03
C PHE A 5 -24.55 1.87 -63.98
N TYR A 6 -25.50 0.99 -63.66
CA TYR A 6 -25.39 -0.25 -62.89
C TYR A 6 -24.58 -1.33 -63.61
N SER A 7 -23.91 -2.23 -62.87
CA SER A 7 -23.97 -3.68 -63.16
C SER A 7 -23.53 -4.52 -61.97
N LEU A 8 -24.43 -5.40 -61.57
CA LEU A 8 -24.35 -6.45 -60.55
C LEU A 8 -23.87 -7.74 -61.25
N PHE A 9 -22.94 -8.52 -60.69
CA PHE A 9 -22.80 -9.94 -61.03
C PHE A 9 -22.29 -10.75 -59.83
N ILE A 10 -23.02 -11.84 -59.54
CA ILE A 10 -22.90 -12.75 -58.41
C ILE A 10 -22.24 -14.07 -58.88
N LEU A 11 -21.59 -14.76 -57.95
CA LEU A 11 -21.33 -16.23 -57.85
C LEU A 11 -20.06 -16.82 -58.48
N ALA A 12 -19.20 -17.41 -57.64
CA ALA A 12 -19.04 -18.88 -57.52
C ALA A 12 -17.94 -19.24 -56.50
N MET A 13 -18.34 -19.80 -55.35
CA MET A 13 -17.45 -20.56 -54.47
C MET A 13 -17.11 -21.89 -55.13
N THR A 14 -15.82 -22.21 -55.25
CA THR A 14 -15.36 -23.58 -55.54
C THR A 14 -14.50 -24.04 -54.37
N ALA A 15 -15.04 -24.99 -53.60
CA ALA A 15 -14.30 -25.68 -52.55
C ALA A 15 -13.24 -26.59 -53.19
N MET A 16 -11.97 -26.40 -52.84
CA MET A 16 -10.92 -27.39 -53.10
C MET A 16 -10.70 -28.19 -51.84
N THR A 17 -11.13 -29.44 -51.86
CA THR A 17 -10.76 -30.47 -50.89
C THR A 17 -9.35 -30.96 -51.22
N PHE A 18 -8.39 -30.73 -50.34
CA PHE A 18 -7.10 -31.42 -50.37
C PHE A 18 -7.11 -32.55 -49.33
N THR A 19 -7.13 -33.79 -49.81
CA THR A 19 -6.89 -35.00 -49.02
C THR A 19 -5.42 -35.43 -49.18
N SER A 20 -4.71 -35.38 -48.05
CA SER A 20 -3.55 -36.15 -47.57
C SER A 20 -2.52 -36.82 -48.53
N CYS A 21 -1.25 -36.50 -48.22
CA CYS A 21 -0.06 -37.34 -48.03
C CYS A 21 0.41 -38.32 -49.13
N GLU A 22 1.62 -38.08 -49.64
CA GLU A 22 2.63 -39.13 -49.79
C GLU A 22 3.96 -38.72 -49.15
N ASP A 23 4.54 -39.76 -48.57
CA ASP A 23 5.64 -39.89 -47.63
C ASP A 23 6.99 -39.54 -48.28
N VAL A 24 7.72 -38.55 -47.74
CA VAL A 24 9.13 -38.31 -48.06
C VAL A 24 9.94 -38.56 -46.80
N PRO A 25 10.77 -39.63 -46.75
CA PRO A 25 11.65 -39.88 -45.61
C PRO A 25 12.67 -38.74 -45.49
N ALA A 26 12.71 -38.08 -44.34
CA ALA A 26 13.73 -37.08 -44.05
C ALA A 26 15.11 -37.74 -43.92
N PRO A 27 16.14 -37.31 -44.66
CA PRO A 27 17.51 -37.68 -44.35
C PRO A 27 18.18 -36.59 -43.51
N PHE A 28 18.94 -37.05 -42.51
CA PHE A 28 19.89 -36.36 -41.64
C PHE A 28 19.35 -35.85 -40.29
N ASP A 29 19.55 -36.70 -39.28
CA ASP A 29 19.62 -36.35 -37.86
C ASP A 29 20.60 -35.18 -37.63
N ILE A 30 20.03 -34.02 -37.32
CA ILE A 30 20.72 -32.94 -36.61
C ILE A 30 20.04 -32.83 -35.23
N PRO A 31 20.77 -33.00 -34.12
CA PRO A 31 20.18 -32.99 -32.80
C PRO A 31 19.93 -31.54 -32.38
N PHE A 32 18.85 -30.95 -32.87
CA PHE A 32 18.22 -29.85 -32.14
C PHE A 32 17.32 -30.47 -31.08
N SER A 33 17.68 -30.24 -29.82
CA SER A 33 16.90 -30.55 -28.63
C SER A 33 15.41 -30.35 -28.92
N THR A 34 14.67 -31.45 -28.91
CA THR A 34 13.24 -31.48 -29.16
C THR A 34 12.53 -30.54 -28.20
N ALA A 35 11.93 -29.48 -28.73
CA ALA A 35 10.99 -28.64 -28.01
C ALA A 35 9.85 -29.53 -27.49
N ASP A 36 9.50 -29.33 -26.22
CA ASP A 36 8.38 -30.02 -25.57
C ASP A 36 7.07 -29.67 -26.29
N PRO A 37 6.32 -30.65 -26.84
CA PRO A 37 5.05 -30.41 -27.50
C PRO A 37 3.94 -29.91 -26.56
N ASN A 38 4.20 -29.82 -25.25
CA ASN A 38 3.30 -29.22 -24.26
C ASN A 38 3.66 -27.77 -23.88
N ALA A 39 4.61 -27.12 -24.54
CA ALA A 39 4.87 -25.69 -24.29
C ALA A 39 3.68 -24.84 -24.75
N GLU A 40 2.95 -24.25 -23.80
CA GLU A 40 1.90 -23.28 -24.09
C GLU A 40 2.50 -22.11 -24.89
N THR A 41 1.99 -21.85 -26.09
CA THR A 41 2.41 -20.70 -26.89
C THR A 41 1.83 -19.43 -26.26
N VAL A 42 2.70 -18.58 -25.71
CA VAL A 42 2.30 -17.27 -25.20
C VAL A 42 2.00 -16.34 -26.37
N GLU A 43 0.78 -15.77 -26.39
CA GLU A 43 0.35 -14.84 -27.44
C GLU A 43 1.11 -13.50 -27.33
N PRO A 44 1.54 -12.89 -28.46
CA PRO A 44 2.12 -11.54 -28.49
C PRO A 44 1.20 -10.48 -27.86
N ALA A 45 1.73 -9.71 -26.90
CA ALA A 45 0.99 -8.65 -26.20
C ALA A 45 1.86 -7.41 -25.91
N GLY A 46 1.18 -6.30 -25.62
CA GLY A 46 1.79 -4.99 -25.32
C GLY A 46 2.06 -4.14 -26.55
N SER A 47 2.32 -2.85 -26.33
CA SER A 47 2.61 -1.85 -27.37
C SER A 47 4.08 -1.46 -27.48
N GLY A 48 4.94 -2.01 -26.60
CA GLY A 48 6.38 -1.73 -26.57
C GLY A 48 6.73 -0.38 -25.96
N THR A 49 5.76 0.28 -25.32
CA THR A 49 5.96 1.54 -24.60
C THR A 49 6.35 1.29 -23.14
N GLN A 50 6.88 2.29 -22.44
CA GLN A 50 7.20 2.14 -21.02
C GLN A 50 5.99 1.76 -20.16
N ALA A 51 4.81 2.32 -20.47
CA ALA A 51 3.58 2.07 -19.73
C ALA A 51 2.94 0.72 -20.07
N ASP A 52 3.27 0.17 -21.24
CA ASP A 52 2.74 -1.08 -21.76
C ASP A 52 3.84 -1.80 -22.58
N PRO A 53 4.83 -2.40 -21.88
CA PRO A 53 5.95 -3.09 -22.51
C PRO A 53 5.47 -4.26 -23.36
N TYR A 54 6.21 -4.59 -24.41
CA TYR A 54 6.03 -5.87 -25.08
C TYR A 54 6.33 -7.01 -24.11
N ASN A 55 5.55 -8.08 -24.19
CA ASN A 55 5.99 -9.39 -23.72
C ASN A 55 7.06 -9.95 -24.69
N VAL A 56 7.72 -11.05 -24.33
CA VAL A 56 8.84 -11.59 -25.12
C VAL A 56 8.36 -12.07 -26.49
N ALA A 57 7.20 -12.73 -26.55
CA ALA A 57 6.57 -13.12 -27.81
C ALA A 57 6.36 -11.94 -28.78
N ALA A 58 5.87 -10.79 -28.30
CA ALA A 58 5.71 -9.58 -29.12
C ALA A 58 7.05 -8.96 -29.54
N ALA A 59 8.05 -8.96 -28.66
CA ALA A 59 9.39 -8.47 -29.02
C ALA A 59 10.04 -9.33 -30.12
N ILE A 60 9.89 -10.66 -30.05
CA ILE A 60 10.33 -11.59 -31.09
C ILE A 60 9.61 -11.28 -32.41
N ALA A 61 8.28 -11.21 -32.40
CA ALA A 61 7.49 -10.96 -33.61
C ALA A 61 7.82 -9.59 -34.24
N PHE A 62 7.97 -8.55 -33.44
CA PHE A 62 8.37 -7.22 -33.89
C PHE A 62 9.78 -7.22 -34.51
N THR A 63 10.75 -7.83 -33.84
CA THR A 63 12.15 -7.85 -34.29
C THR A 63 12.32 -8.69 -35.55
N GLN A 64 11.57 -9.78 -35.71
CA GLN A 64 11.59 -10.61 -36.92
C GLN A 64 11.14 -9.86 -38.18
N GLN A 65 10.28 -8.85 -38.05
CA GLN A 65 9.82 -8.03 -39.17
C GLN A 65 10.88 -7.04 -39.67
N LEU A 66 11.94 -6.80 -38.90
CA LEU A 66 13.06 -5.97 -39.33
C LEU A 66 13.84 -6.68 -40.43
N ALA A 67 14.24 -5.91 -41.45
CA ALA A 67 15.22 -6.38 -42.41
C ALA A 67 16.50 -6.82 -41.69
N THR A 68 17.20 -7.82 -42.22
CA THR A 68 18.43 -8.31 -41.60
C THR A 68 19.42 -7.17 -41.36
N ASN A 69 19.94 -7.10 -40.14
CA ASN A 69 20.84 -6.07 -39.60
C ASN A 69 20.23 -4.66 -39.48
N ALA A 70 18.94 -4.46 -39.75
CA ALA A 70 18.26 -3.20 -39.51
C ALA A 70 17.96 -3.03 -38.01
N GLU A 71 18.19 -1.82 -37.49
CA GLU A 71 17.79 -1.45 -36.15
C GLU A 71 16.34 -0.92 -36.14
N SER A 72 15.62 -1.12 -35.04
CA SER A 72 14.36 -0.42 -34.81
C SER A 72 14.56 1.10 -34.81
N THR A 73 13.56 1.84 -35.32
CA THR A 73 13.61 3.31 -35.40
C THR A 73 13.51 3.98 -34.03
N GLN A 74 12.83 3.32 -33.09
CA GLN A 74 12.64 3.76 -31.70
C GLN A 74 13.12 2.70 -30.72
N ASP A 75 13.35 3.13 -29.48
CA ASP A 75 13.55 2.24 -28.35
C ASP A 75 12.21 1.58 -28.00
N ILE A 76 12.26 0.33 -27.56
CA ILE A 76 11.10 -0.43 -27.09
C ILE A 76 11.36 -0.94 -25.69
N TYR A 77 10.28 -1.19 -24.95
CA TYR A 77 10.30 -1.82 -23.63
C TYR A 77 9.88 -3.28 -23.77
N ILE A 78 10.67 -4.20 -23.20
CA ILE A 78 10.45 -5.64 -23.26
C ILE A 78 10.43 -6.19 -21.84
N LYS A 79 9.30 -6.76 -21.43
CA LYS A 79 9.13 -7.44 -20.15
C LYS A 79 9.33 -8.95 -20.34
N GLY A 80 10.11 -9.56 -19.45
CA GLY A 80 10.31 -11.02 -19.45
C GLY A 80 11.02 -11.51 -18.21
N LYS A 81 11.15 -12.83 -18.08
CA LYS A 81 11.92 -13.50 -17.03
C LYS A 81 13.28 -13.93 -17.53
N VAL A 82 14.33 -13.74 -16.75
CA VAL A 82 15.69 -14.18 -17.09
C VAL A 82 15.73 -15.71 -17.10
N VAL A 83 16.17 -16.32 -18.20
CA VAL A 83 16.21 -17.79 -18.35
C VAL A 83 17.61 -18.37 -18.53
N SER A 84 18.59 -17.53 -18.87
CA SER A 84 20.00 -17.93 -18.89
C SER A 84 20.88 -16.69 -18.98
N ILE A 85 22.00 -16.66 -18.26
CA ILE A 85 22.91 -15.51 -18.20
C ILE A 85 24.26 -15.91 -18.82
N ASP A 86 24.62 -15.28 -19.94
CA ASP A 86 25.92 -15.51 -20.61
C ASP A 86 27.03 -14.65 -19.96
N GLU A 87 26.73 -13.37 -19.72
CA GLU A 87 27.62 -12.40 -19.07
C GLU A 87 26.79 -11.57 -18.08
N ASN A 88 27.08 -11.66 -16.78
CA ASN A 88 26.38 -10.85 -15.77
C ASN A 88 27.04 -9.47 -15.59
N TYR A 89 26.38 -8.58 -14.86
CA TYR A 89 26.90 -7.27 -14.53
C TYR A 89 28.18 -7.36 -13.69
N THR A 90 29.24 -6.73 -14.20
CA THR A 90 30.52 -6.58 -13.52
C THR A 90 31.01 -5.14 -13.65
N THR A 91 31.89 -4.72 -12.73
CA THR A 91 32.50 -3.37 -12.77
C THR A 91 33.48 -3.18 -13.93
N GLN A 92 33.94 -4.25 -14.59
CA GLN A 92 34.87 -4.19 -15.71
C GLN A 92 34.21 -3.63 -16.98
N TYR A 93 33.05 -4.17 -17.35
CA TYR A 93 32.35 -3.79 -18.59
C TYR A 93 31.10 -2.96 -18.32
N GLY A 94 30.46 -3.15 -17.17
CA GLY A 94 29.26 -2.40 -16.77
C GLY A 94 27.99 -2.78 -17.53
N ASN A 95 28.02 -3.83 -18.36
CA ASN A 95 26.89 -4.34 -19.14
C ASN A 95 26.74 -5.86 -18.96
N ALA A 96 25.58 -6.39 -19.36
CA ALA A 96 25.25 -7.81 -19.29
C ALA A 96 24.77 -8.36 -20.65
N LYS A 97 24.85 -9.68 -20.79
CA LYS A 97 24.33 -10.47 -21.90
C LYS A 97 23.56 -11.68 -21.34
N PHE A 98 22.29 -11.81 -21.68
CA PHE A 98 21.43 -12.85 -21.12
C PHE A 98 20.19 -13.05 -22.00
N TYR A 99 19.42 -14.08 -21.72
CA TYR A 99 18.16 -14.36 -22.41
C TYR A 99 16.97 -14.19 -21.48
N ILE A 100 15.86 -13.74 -22.06
CA ILE A 100 14.57 -13.66 -21.37
C ILE A 100 13.49 -14.46 -22.10
N SER A 101 12.49 -14.96 -21.38
CA SER A 101 11.27 -15.55 -21.94
C SER A 101 10.03 -15.13 -21.15
N ASP A 102 8.84 -15.38 -21.69
CA ASP A 102 7.58 -15.07 -21.01
C ASP A 102 7.28 -16.01 -19.83
N ASP A 103 7.52 -17.30 -20.04
CA ASP A 103 7.18 -18.38 -19.11
C ASP A 103 8.34 -18.74 -18.14
N GLY A 104 9.53 -18.18 -18.36
CA GLY A 104 10.73 -18.54 -17.61
C GLY A 104 11.42 -19.82 -18.10
N THR A 105 11.04 -20.35 -19.28
CA THR A 105 11.67 -21.53 -19.90
C THR A 105 12.65 -21.15 -21.01
N ALA A 106 13.52 -22.08 -21.41
CA ALA A 106 14.50 -21.85 -22.47
C ALA A 106 13.90 -21.76 -23.89
N ASN A 107 12.60 -22.04 -24.05
CA ASN A 107 11.89 -21.96 -25.31
C ASN A 107 11.44 -20.52 -25.58
N ASN A 108 11.33 -20.12 -26.86
CA ASN A 108 10.82 -18.80 -27.28
C ASN A 108 11.46 -17.61 -26.53
N ARG A 109 12.78 -17.63 -26.42
CA ARG A 109 13.56 -16.62 -25.69
C ARG A 109 14.11 -15.52 -26.60
N PHE A 110 14.26 -14.32 -26.05
CA PHE A 110 14.86 -13.16 -26.71
C PHE A 110 16.24 -12.86 -26.12
N LEU A 111 17.22 -12.51 -26.97
CA LEU A 111 18.58 -12.19 -26.52
C LEU A 111 18.69 -10.71 -26.13
N VAL A 112 19.06 -10.47 -24.88
CA VAL A 112 19.47 -9.15 -24.41
C VAL A 112 20.98 -9.07 -24.54
N TYR A 113 21.46 -8.29 -25.52
CA TYR A 113 22.86 -8.17 -25.86
C TYR A 113 23.45 -6.83 -25.41
N ARG A 114 24.44 -6.90 -24.51
CA ARG A 114 25.25 -5.75 -24.04
C ARG A 114 24.39 -4.63 -23.43
N ALA A 115 23.39 -5.00 -22.63
CA ALA A 115 22.54 -4.03 -21.95
C ALA A 115 23.30 -3.39 -20.78
N LEU A 116 23.28 -2.05 -20.69
CA LEU A 116 23.73 -1.31 -19.51
C LEU A 116 22.84 -1.60 -18.30
N TYR A 117 23.30 -1.20 -17.11
CA TYR A 117 22.56 -1.40 -15.87
C TYR A 117 21.44 -0.36 -15.69
N LEU A 118 20.72 -0.45 -14.57
CA LEU A 118 19.69 0.49 -14.15
C LEU A 118 20.12 1.93 -14.38
N GLY A 119 19.26 2.67 -15.08
CA GLY A 119 19.50 4.09 -15.38
C GLY A 119 20.33 4.37 -16.61
N ASN A 120 20.48 3.36 -17.47
CA ASN A 120 21.30 3.46 -18.65
C ASN A 120 22.75 3.83 -18.31
N LYS A 121 23.25 3.24 -17.21
CA LYS A 121 24.59 3.48 -16.67
C LYS A 121 25.39 2.20 -16.64
N LYS A 122 26.71 2.32 -16.66
CA LYS A 122 27.58 1.18 -16.38
C LYS A 122 27.36 0.71 -14.95
N TYR A 123 27.23 -0.60 -14.77
CA TYR A 123 27.17 -1.19 -13.44
C TYR A 123 28.43 -0.84 -12.62
N THR A 124 28.22 -0.25 -11.45
CA THR A 124 29.26 0.00 -10.44
C THR A 124 29.06 -0.82 -9.19
N SER A 125 27.80 -1.04 -8.81
CA SER A 125 27.35 -1.71 -7.59
C SER A 125 25.83 -1.89 -7.66
N GLY A 126 25.30 -2.92 -7.02
CA GLY A 126 23.87 -3.20 -6.95
C GLY A 126 23.60 -4.70 -6.98
N ASP A 127 22.34 -5.06 -7.24
CA ASP A 127 21.99 -6.44 -7.52
C ASP A 127 22.55 -6.86 -8.89
N VAL A 128 22.89 -8.13 -9.01
CA VAL A 128 23.22 -8.76 -10.28
C VAL A 128 22.07 -9.69 -10.69
N LEU A 129 22.01 -10.06 -11.96
CA LEU A 129 20.94 -10.92 -12.48
C LEU A 129 21.01 -12.32 -11.89
N ASN A 130 19.85 -12.92 -11.64
CA ASN A 130 19.66 -14.34 -11.37
C ASN A 130 18.64 -14.92 -12.35
N GLU A 131 18.73 -16.22 -12.63
CA GLU A 131 17.67 -16.90 -13.37
C GLU A 131 16.34 -16.84 -12.60
N GLY A 132 15.26 -16.58 -13.31
CA GLY A 132 13.93 -16.33 -12.76
C GLY A 132 13.60 -14.86 -12.48
N ASP A 133 14.59 -13.96 -12.50
CA ASP A 133 14.35 -12.52 -12.27
C ASP A 133 13.40 -11.95 -13.33
N GLU A 134 12.42 -11.16 -12.90
CA GLU A 134 11.57 -10.38 -13.80
C GLU A 134 12.30 -9.09 -14.17
N VAL A 135 12.41 -8.81 -15.46
CA VAL A 135 13.11 -7.63 -15.98
C VAL A 135 12.27 -6.87 -16.98
N ILE A 136 12.52 -5.56 -17.06
CA ILE A 136 12.11 -4.74 -18.19
C ILE A 136 13.38 -4.19 -18.84
N ILE A 137 13.53 -4.43 -20.14
CA ILE A 137 14.65 -3.93 -20.95
C ILE A 137 14.17 -2.78 -21.81
N CYS A 138 14.90 -1.68 -21.85
CA CYS A 138 14.64 -0.57 -22.77
C CYS A 138 15.80 -0.44 -23.76
N GLY A 139 15.51 -0.41 -25.06
CA GLY A 139 16.52 -0.17 -26.08
C GLY A 139 16.06 -0.44 -27.50
N LYS A 140 16.96 -0.21 -28.46
CA LYS A 140 16.75 -0.61 -29.86
C LYS A 140 16.96 -2.12 -30.01
N VAL A 141 16.26 -2.71 -30.98
CA VAL A 141 16.39 -4.13 -31.34
C VAL A 141 16.79 -4.29 -32.80
N THR A 142 17.37 -5.45 -33.12
CA THR A 142 17.84 -5.81 -34.46
C THR A 142 17.68 -7.30 -34.73
N ASN A 143 17.47 -7.63 -36.00
CA ASN A 143 17.62 -8.99 -36.52
C ASN A 143 19.06 -9.15 -37.03
N TYR A 144 20.00 -9.35 -36.13
CA TYR A 144 21.43 -9.46 -36.44
C TYR A 144 21.74 -10.81 -37.09
N ASN A 145 21.78 -10.83 -38.43
CA ASN A 145 22.01 -12.05 -39.22
C ASN A 145 21.15 -13.27 -38.81
N GLY A 146 19.88 -13.04 -38.45
CA GLY A 146 18.96 -14.09 -37.99
C GLY A 146 18.83 -14.19 -36.47
N THR A 147 19.72 -13.57 -35.70
CA THR A 147 19.63 -13.47 -34.24
C THR A 147 18.78 -12.27 -33.85
N LEU A 148 17.71 -12.50 -33.10
CA LEU A 148 16.84 -11.44 -32.59
C LEU A 148 17.39 -10.94 -31.26
N GLU A 149 17.91 -9.72 -31.24
CA GLU A 149 18.59 -9.19 -30.07
C GLU A 149 18.42 -7.67 -29.90
N THR A 150 18.75 -7.17 -28.71
CA THR A 150 18.97 -5.73 -28.55
C THR A 150 20.22 -5.28 -29.32
N VAL A 151 20.20 -4.08 -29.87
CA VAL A 151 21.36 -3.49 -30.53
C VAL A 151 22.47 -3.27 -29.50
N GLN A 152 23.69 -3.67 -29.88
CA GLN A 152 24.87 -3.56 -29.03
C GLN A 152 25.01 -2.16 -28.40
N ASN A 153 25.11 -2.11 -27.07
CA ASN A 153 25.28 -0.88 -26.28
C ASN A 153 24.17 0.19 -26.47
N LYS A 154 23.02 -0.17 -27.05
CA LYS A 154 21.85 0.72 -27.19
C LYS A 154 20.62 0.17 -26.44
N ALA A 155 20.89 -0.55 -25.36
CA ALA A 155 19.88 -1.05 -24.45
C ALA A 155 20.37 -0.97 -23.00
N PHE A 156 19.43 -0.94 -22.07
CA PHE A 156 19.70 -0.99 -20.65
C PHE A 156 18.58 -1.72 -19.90
N LEU A 157 18.94 -2.25 -18.74
CA LEU A 157 17.99 -2.76 -17.75
C LEU A 157 17.20 -1.57 -17.22
N TYR A 158 15.93 -1.47 -17.59
CA TYR A 158 15.04 -0.42 -17.10
C TYR A 158 14.50 -0.77 -15.72
N SER A 159 14.12 -2.04 -15.52
CA SER A 159 13.66 -2.56 -14.22
C SER A 159 14.22 -3.95 -13.93
N LEU A 160 14.58 -4.22 -12.66
CA LEU A 160 14.97 -5.53 -12.14
C LEU A 160 14.13 -5.87 -10.91
N ASN A 161 13.24 -6.85 -11.02
CA ASN A 161 12.27 -7.21 -9.98
C ASN A 161 11.55 -5.97 -9.42
N GLY A 162 11.12 -5.09 -10.33
CA GLY A 162 10.46 -3.83 -10.01
C GLY A 162 11.42 -2.65 -9.74
N LYS A 163 12.71 -2.88 -9.43
CA LYS A 163 13.68 -1.82 -9.13
C LYS A 163 14.08 -1.02 -10.36
N THR A 164 14.00 0.31 -10.33
CA THR A 164 14.47 1.22 -11.41
C THR A 164 15.61 2.13 -10.95
N GLU A 165 16.20 2.92 -11.85
CA GLU A 165 17.24 3.90 -11.48
C GLU A 165 16.78 4.88 -10.39
N GLY A 166 17.59 5.04 -9.34
CA GLY A 166 17.33 6.01 -8.26
C GLY A 166 16.30 5.54 -7.22
N GLY A 167 15.71 4.36 -7.41
CA GLY A 167 14.83 3.70 -6.44
C GLY A 167 15.50 2.47 -5.85
N GLY A 168 15.96 2.58 -4.60
CA GLY A 168 16.05 1.42 -3.73
C GLY A 168 14.65 1.04 -3.27
N GLY A 169 14.33 -0.25 -3.35
CA GLY A 169 13.05 -0.82 -2.94
C GLY A 169 12.53 -1.78 -4.00
N SER A 170 12.43 -3.06 -3.67
CA SER A 170 11.88 -4.05 -4.60
C SER A 170 10.38 -3.80 -4.78
N ASP A 171 9.92 -3.86 -6.02
CA ASP A 171 8.51 -3.63 -6.38
C ASP A 171 7.92 -4.94 -6.90
N THR A 172 7.68 -5.86 -5.97
CA THR A 172 6.28 -6.21 -5.77
C THR A 172 5.87 -5.49 -4.49
N PRO A 173 5.13 -4.36 -4.57
CA PRO A 173 4.58 -3.76 -3.38
C PRO A 173 3.68 -4.78 -2.69
N ALA A 174 3.87 -4.99 -1.39
CA ALA A 174 2.87 -5.65 -0.59
C ALA A 174 1.67 -4.69 -0.45
N GLY A 175 0.77 -4.69 -1.43
CA GLY A 175 -0.53 -4.03 -1.35
C GLY A 175 -0.73 -2.80 -2.25
N ASP A 176 -1.96 -2.30 -2.25
CA ASP A 176 -2.40 -1.17 -3.07
C ASP A 176 -2.13 0.19 -2.41
N ALA A 177 -2.00 1.23 -3.23
CA ALA A 177 -2.05 2.62 -2.77
C ALA A 177 -3.43 2.94 -2.17
N LYS A 178 -3.45 3.45 -0.93
CA LYS A 178 -4.67 3.67 -0.13
C LYS A 178 -4.60 4.99 0.65
N GLY A 179 -5.78 5.42 1.11
CA GLY A 179 -5.96 6.59 1.96
C GLY A 179 -6.16 7.88 1.19
N SER A 180 -6.73 8.88 1.86
CA SER A 180 -6.98 10.23 1.36
C SER A 180 -6.01 11.27 1.91
N GLY A 181 -5.12 10.87 2.82
CA GLY A 181 -4.15 11.76 3.46
C GLY A 181 -4.73 12.58 4.61
N THR A 182 -5.96 12.28 5.05
CA THR A 182 -6.58 12.90 6.22
C THR A 182 -6.16 12.15 7.49
N LEU A 183 -6.36 12.73 8.68
CA LEU A 183 -6.04 12.01 9.93
C LEU A 183 -6.90 10.75 10.11
N ALA A 184 -8.17 10.80 9.70
CA ALA A 184 -9.10 9.68 9.80
C ALA A 184 -8.82 8.59 8.75
N ASP A 185 -8.17 8.96 7.66
CA ASP A 185 -7.85 8.07 6.53
C ASP A 185 -6.49 8.49 5.94
N PRO A 186 -5.39 8.23 6.69
CA PRO A 186 -4.05 8.62 6.28
C PRO A 186 -3.64 7.85 5.03
N TYR A 187 -2.78 8.46 4.21
CA TYR A 187 -2.14 7.71 3.15
C TYR A 187 -1.34 6.55 3.75
N ASN A 188 -1.35 5.41 3.09
CA ASN A 188 -0.26 4.45 3.26
C ASN A 188 0.97 4.90 2.45
N PRO A 189 2.15 4.28 2.60
CA PRO A 189 3.38 4.74 1.94
C PRO A 189 3.26 4.81 0.40
N LEU A 190 2.57 3.85 -0.20
CA LEU A 190 2.28 3.83 -1.64
C LEU A 190 1.29 4.93 -2.06
N GLY A 191 0.26 5.21 -1.25
CA GLY A 191 -0.67 6.32 -1.45
C GLY A 191 0.05 7.66 -1.41
N ALA A 192 0.97 7.83 -0.47
CA ALA A 192 1.79 9.04 -0.36
C ALA A 192 2.69 9.24 -1.58
N ALA A 193 3.34 8.17 -2.06
CA ALA A 193 4.13 8.21 -3.29
C ALA A 193 3.27 8.56 -4.53
N ALA A 194 2.10 7.93 -4.65
CA ALA A 194 1.17 8.18 -5.75
C ALA A 194 0.65 9.62 -5.76
N ALA A 195 0.37 10.20 -4.59
CA ALA A 195 -0.16 11.56 -4.45
C ALA A 195 0.77 12.64 -5.00
N VAL A 196 2.09 12.40 -5.00
CA VAL A 196 3.09 13.37 -5.48
C VAL A 196 3.75 13.00 -6.79
N LYS A 197 3.52 11.80 -7.33
CA LYS A 197 4.16 11.29 -8.55
C LYS A 197 4.10 12.26 -9.73
N ASN A 198 2.99 13.01 -9.86
CA ASN A 198 2.75 13.95 -10.96
C ASN A 198 3.14 15.40 -10.65
N LEU A 199 3.71 15.69 -9.47
CA LEU A 199 4.20 17.04 -9.15
C LEU A 199 5.45 17.33 -9.98
N THR A 200 5.36 18.36 -10.81
CA THR A 200 6.47 18.81 -11.67
C THR A 200 7.44 19.66 -10.86
N TRP A 201 8.71 19.27 -10.83
CA TRP A 201 9.74 20.09 -10.20
C TRP A 201 10.06 21.33 -11.06
N THR A 202 9.57 22.50 -10.65
CA THR A 202 9.97 23.79 -11.24
C THR A 202 10.77 24.60 -10.22
N SER A 203 11.86 25.24 -10.64
CA SER A 203 12.75 26.01 -9.75
C SER A 203 12.08 27.20 -9.04
N ASN A 204 10.83 27.54 -9.40
CA ASN A 204 10.07 28.65 -8.87
C ASN A 204 8.71 28.17 -8.31
N ASP A 205 8.69 27.88 -7.01
CA ASP A 205 7.55 28.02 -6.08
C ASP A 205 6.32 27.10 -6.10
N THR A 206 6.24 25.98 -6.82
CA THR A 206 5.20 24.96 -6.50
C THR A 206 5.66 23.53 -6.79
N TYR A 207 6.20 22.85 -5.77
CA TYR A 207 6.62 21.44 -5.88
C TYR A 207 6.19 20.59 -4.67
N GLU A 208 5.22 21.10 -3.89
CA GLU A 208 4.69 20.43 -2.70
C GLU A 208 3.16 20.35 -2.73
N THR A 209 2.59 19.45 -1.93
CA THR A 209 1.14 19.36 -1.72
C THR A 209 0.58 20.69 -1.19
N THR A 210 -0.67 21.02 -1.58
CA THR A 210 -1.33 22.28 -1.19
C THR A 210 -1.55 22.39 0.32
N GLY A 211 -1.75 21.27 1.00
CA GLY A 211 -1.88 21.15 2.45
C GLY A 211 -0.94 20.10 3.03
N ASP A 212 -0.93 20.01 4.36
CA ASP A 212 -0.31 18.90 5.07
C ASP A 212 -1.18 17.65 4.92
N VAL A 213 -0.55 16.48 4.90
CA VAL A 213 -1.23 15.19 4.84
C VAL A 213 -0.65 14.24 5.88
N TYR A 214 -1.44 13.25 6.27
CA TYR A 214 -1.03 12.19 7.19
C TYR A 214 -0.60 10.97 6.39
N ILE A 215 0.56 10.42 6.73
CA ILE A 215 1.07 9.16 6.19
C ILE A 215 1.26 8.18 7.34
N LYS A 216 0.63 7.01 7.26
CA LYS A 216 0.79 5.94 8.23
C LYS A 216 1.67 4.84 7.64
N GLY A 217 2.61 4.31 8.42
CA GLY A 217 3.43 3.16 8.02
C GLY A 217 4.31 2.67 9.16
N LYS A 218 5.04 1.59 8.93
CA LYS A 218 6.07 1.08 9.84
C LYS A 218 7.45 1.49 9.33
N ILE A 219 8.32 1.91 10.24
CA ILE A 219 9.71 2.22 9.90
C ILE A 219 10.39 0.95 9.40
N SER A 220 10.80 0.94 8.14
CA SER A 220 11.48 -0.19 7.50
C SER A 220 12.99 -0.08 7.61
N ARG A 221 13.52 1.14 7.48
CA ARG A 221 14.94 1.43 7.62
C ARG A 221 15.21 2.85 8.09
N ILE A 222 16.19 3.00 8.95
CA ILE A 222 16.73 4.31 9.33
C ILE A 222 17.75 4.73 8.27
N ALA A 223 17.63 5.94 7.72
CA ALA A 223 18.59 6.42 6.70
C ALA A 223 19.99 6.61 7.32
N ASP A 224 21.06 6.60 6.53
CA ASP A 224 22.47 6.65 7.01
C ASP A 224 22.86 7.91 7.83
N LYS A 225 21.96 8.90 7.90
CA LYS A 225 22.04 10.09 8.78
C LYS A 225 20.86 10.23 9.75
N GLY A 226 20.06 9.18 9.83
CA GLY A 226 18.88 9.02 10.68
C GLY A 226 19.17 8.26 11.97
N THR A 227 20.38 7.73 12.16
CA THR A 227 20.83 7.33 13.49
C THR A 227 21.12 8.59 14.31
N PHE A 228 20.60 8.64 15.54
CA PHE A 228 20.82 9.70 16.52
C PHE A 228 22.30 9.90 16.96
N THR A 229 23.24 9.32 16.21
CA THR A 229 24.63 9.17 16.59
C THR A 229 25.54 10.24 16.03
N ASP A 230 25.11 11.05 15.04
CA ASP A 230 25.92 12.17 14.52
C ASP A 230 25.53 13.52 15.16
N GLY A 231 25.35 13.50 16.48
CA GLY A 231 25.55 14.68 17.33
C GLY A 231 24.47 15.76 17.31
N GLY A 232 23.18 15.41 17.25
CA GLY A 232 22.08 16.32 17.66
C GLY A 232 22.01 17.68 16.95
N THR A 233 22.72 17.87 15.83
CA THR A 233 22.98 19.21 15.27
C THR A 233 21.71 19.83 14.67
N TYR A 234 20.80 19.03 14.12
CA TYR A 234 19.62 19.51 13.41
C TYR A 234 18.28 19.19 14.09
N GLY A 235 18.26 18.29 15.08
CA GLY A 235 17.07 17.94 15.85
C GLY A 235 15.94 17.28 15.03
N ASN A 236 16.27 16.59 13.93
CA ASN A 236 15.33 15.86 13.07
C ASN A 236 15.90 14.50 12.67
N ALA A 237 15.04 13.59 12.24
CA ALA A 237 15.38 12.25 11.78
C ALA A 237 14.96 12.02 10.33
N SER A 238 15.63 11.12 9.62
CA SER A 238 15.19 10.67 8.29
C SER A 238 15.16 9.15 8.24
N PHE A 239 14.09 8.58 7.71
CA PHE A 239 13.83 7.15 7.69
C PHE A 239 12.88 6.79 6.55
N TYR A 240 12.78 5.50 6.28
CA TYR A 240 11.86 4.93 5.31
C TYR A 240 10.71 4.25 6.06
N ILE A 241 9.51 4.33 5.50
CA ILE A 241 8.32 3.62 6.01
C ILE A 241 7.70 2.76 4.92
N SER A 242 7.18 1.60 5.28
CA SER A 242 6.37 0.74 4.42
C SER A 242 5.14 0.24 5.17
N GLU A 243 4.20 -0.40 4.46
CA GLU A 243 2.99 -0.95 5.08
C GLU A 243 3.32 -2.02 6.13
N ASP A 244 4.27 -2.90 5.81
CA ASP A 244 4.62 -4.07 6.61
C ASP A 244 5.92 -3.91 7.42
N GLY A 245 6.66 -2.83 7.21
CA GLY A 245 7.96 -2.57 7.83
C GLY A 245 9.13 -3.24 7.12
N THR A 246 8.92 -3.76 5.90
CA THR A 246 9.98 -4.28 5.02
C THR A 246 10.49 -3.19 4.07
N GLU A 247 11.58 -3.46 3.35
CA GLU A 247 12.12 -2.53 2.35
C GLU A 247 11.33 -2.51 1.01
N ASN A 248 10.14 -3.13 0.98
CA ASN A 248 9.29 -3.17 -0.21
C ASN A 248 8.19 -2.10 -0.12
N GLY A 249 8.01 -1.33 -1.19
CA GLY A 249 6.99 -0.27 -1.24
C GLY A 249 7.23 0.87 -0.23
N GLU A 250 8.49 1.22 0.01
CA GLU A 250 8.87 2.25 0.98
C GLU A 250 8.52 3.68 0.50
N PHE A 251 8.22 4.56 1.46
CA PHE A 251 8.17 6.00 1.27
C PHE A 251 9.25 6.67 2.12
N TYR A 252 9.94 7.65 1.54
CA TYR A 252 11.03 8.34 2.24
C TYR A 252 10.51 9.52 3.07
N CYS A 253 10.71 9.44 4.38
CA CYS A 253 10.42 10.50 5.33
C CYS A 253 11.69 11.30 5.62
N PHE A 254 11.83 12.46 4.98
CA PHE A 254 12.99 13.33 5.06
C PHE A 254 12.83 14.42 6.13
N ARG A 255 13.79 14.48 7.06
CA ARG A 255 13.92 15.51 8.11
C ARG A 255 12.65 15.74 8.94
N ILE A 256 12.16 14.64 9.49
CA ILE A 256 11.00 14.60 10.38
C ILE A 256 11.39 15.13 11.75
N LEU A 257 10.59 16.06 12.29
CA LEU A 257 10.65 16.50 13.68
C LEU A 257 9.93 15.50 14.61
N TYR A 258 10.22 15.55 15.91
CA TYR A 258 9.63 14.66 16.91
C TYR A 258 8.14 14.99 17.18
N LEU A 259 7.51 14.18 18.03
CA LEU A 259 6.14 14.40 18.51
C LEU A 259 5.95 15.86 18.93
N GLY A 260 4.87 16.46 18.44
CA GLY A 260 4.55 17.84 18.76
C GLY A 260 5.28 18.88 17.93
N ASN A 261 5.83 18.46 16.78
CA ASN A 261 6.64 19.31 15.92
C ASN A 261 7.88 19.88 16.65
N LYS A 262 8.40 19.11 17.61
CA LYS A 262 9.57 19.48 18.42
C LYS A 262 10.84 18.92 17.83
N LYS A 263 11.97 19.53 18.14
CA LYS A 263 13.26 18.92 17.84
C LYS A 263 13.44 17.65 18.67
N PHE A 264 14.01 16.62 18.06
CA PHE A 264 14.55 15.49 18.82
C PHE A 264 15.65 16.00 19.77
N GLU A 265 15.58 15.57 21.02
CA GLU A 265 16.57 15.87 22.05
C GLU A 265 17.71 14.85 22.03
N SER A 266 18.90 15.27 22.48
CA SER A 266 20.07 14.38 22.54
C SER A 266 19.80 13.21 23.49
N GLY A 267 19.99 11.98 23.00
CA GLY A 267 19.77 10.76 23.77
C GLY A 267 18.34 10.21 23.75
N GLN A 268 17.39 10.87 23.07
CA GLN A 268 16.09 10.25 22.76
C GLN A 268 16.31 9.11 21.76
N THR A 269 15.86 7.90 22.13
CA THR A 269 16.05 6.65 21.36
C THR A 269 14.72 6.07 20.85
N ASP A 270 13.66 6.90 20.80
CA ASP A 270 12.29 6.41 20.70
C ASP A 270 11.88 5.88 19.31
N ILE A 271 12.65 6.11 18.25
CA ILE A 271 12.37 5.54 16.92
C ILE A 271 13.37 4.45 16.54
N LYS A 272 12.85 3.32 16.08
CA LYS A 272 13.60 2.18 15.56
C LYS A 272 12.83 1.54 14.39
N VAL A 273 13.54 0.72 13.62
CA VAL A 273 12.91 -0.15 12.63
C VAL A 273 11.82 -0.99 13.31
N GLY A 274 10.67 -1.12 12.65
CA GLY A 274 9.47 -1.79 13.10
C GLY A 274 8.44 -0.88 13.80
N ASP A 275 8.81 0.33 14.21
CA ASP A 275 7.86 1.23 14.87
C ASP A 275 6.77 1.70 13.90
N GLU A 276 5.52 1.64 14.35
CA GLU A 276 4.40 2.24 13.62
C GLU A 276 4.42 3.76 13.84
N VAL A 277 4.34 4.52 12.77
CA VAL A 277 4.35 5.99 12.82
C VAL A 277 3.22 6.56 11.99
N ILE A 278 2.75 7.73 12.43
CA ILE A 278 1.98 8.64 11.59
C ILE A 278 2.81 9.91 11.42
N VAL A 279 3.18 10.23 10.19
CA VAL A 279 3.89 11.45 9.82
C VAL A 279 2.87 12.47 9.31
N LEU A 280 2.91 13.69 9.83
CA LEU A 280 2.15 14.82 9.30
C LEU A 280 3.10 15.80 8.62
N GLY A 281 2.82 16.17 7.38
CA GLY A 281 3.54 17.24 6.70
C GLY A 281 3.19 17.38 5.23
N LYS A 282 3.84 18.33 4.57
CA LYS A 282 3.76 18.46 3.10
C LYS A 282 4.62 17.41 2.41
N LEU A 283 4.16 16.95 1.25
CA LEU A 283 4.90 16.00 0.40
C LEU A 283 5.37 16.68 -0.88
N MET A 284 6.42 16.15 -1.49
CA MET A 284 6.98 16.61 -2.75
C MET A 284 7.51 15.45 -3.59
N ASN A 285 7.68 15.70 -4.88
CA ASN A 285 8.46 14.83 -5.76
C ASN A 285 9.80 15.53 -6.07
N TYR A 286 10.78 15.33 -5.19
CA TYR A 286 12.08 15.97 -5.28
C TYR A 286 12.73 15.68 -6.62
N ARG A 287 13.12 16.75 -7.33
CA ARG A 287 13.69 16.69 -8.68
C ARG A 287 12.86 15.90 -9.70
N GLY A 288 11.57 15.71 -9.43
CA GLY A 288 10.62 15.03 -10.32
C GLY A 288 10.70 13.50 -10.32
N ASN A 289 11.53 12.89 -9.47
CA ASN A 289 11.68 11.44 -9.41
C ASN A 289 11.86 10.83 -8.01
N THR A 290 11.76 11.63 -6.94
CA THR A 290 11.90 11.14 -5.56
C THR A 290 10.73 11.64 -4.71
N PRO A 291 9.65 10.84 -4.55
CA PRO A 291 8.60 11.09 -3.59
C PRO A 291 9.14 11.12 -2.15
N GLU A 292 8.96 12.24 -1.45
CA GLU A 292 9.40 12.40 -0.07
C GLU A 292 8.61 13.49 0.67
N THR A 293 8.77 13.58 1.99
CA THR A 293 8.28 14.75 2.76
C THR A 293 9.13 15.99 2.49
N VAL A 294 8.51 17.17 2.55
CA VAL A 294 9.23 18.44 2.44
C VAL A 294 10.08 18.67 3.68
N ALA A 295 11.37 18.96 3.46
CA ALA A 295 12.34 19.21 4.51
C ALA A 295 11.87 20.24 5.55
N GLY A 296 11.80 19.85 6.82
CA GLY A 296 11.45 20.74 7.93
C GLY A 296 9.98 21.19 7.95
N LYS A 297 9.12 20.63 7.10
CA LYS A 297 7.67 20.82 7.11
C LYS A 297 6.93 19.52 7.45
N ALA A 298 7.57 18.60 8.16
CA ALA A 298 6.99 17.34 8.58
C ALA A 298 7.47 16.93 9.98
N TYR A 299 6.59 16.27 10.73
CA TYR A 299 6.87 15.77 12.07
C TYR A 299 6.13 14.47 12.36
N LEU A 300 6.58 13.72 13.37
CA LEU A 300 5.85 12.58 13.90
C LEU A 300 4.57 13.10 14.57
N TYR A 301 3.43 12.85 13.95
CA TYR A 301 2.14 13.04 14.60
C TYR A 301 1.91 11.96 15.66
N SER A 302 2.22 10.71 15.31
CA SER A 302 2.17 9.56 16.22
C SER A 302 3.39 8.65 16.09
N LEU A 303 3.80 8.06 17.22
CA LEU A 303 4.85 7.05 17.31
C LEU A 303 4.39 5.92 18.23
N ASN A 304 4.11 4.75 17.65
CA ASN A 304 3.51 3.60 18.31
C ASN A 304 2.25 4.00 19.13
N GLY A 305 1.39 4.81 18.52
CA GLY A 305 0.18 5.33 19.17
C GLY A 305 0.41 6.53 20.11
N LYS A 306 1.65 6.88 20.46
CA LYS A 306 1.95 8.07 21.28
C LYS A 306 1.82 9.34 20.46
N THR A 307 1.14 10.35 20.98
CA THR A 307 1.11 11.72 20.43
C THR A 307 1.63 12.71 21.48
N GLU A 308 1.96 13.94 21.08
CA GLU A 308 2.38 14.96 22.06
C GLU A 308 1.27 15.20 23.11
N GLY A 309 1.65 15.15 24.40
CA GLY A 309 0.74 15.32 25.56
C GLY A 309 0.57 14.07 26.42
N GLY A 310 1.01 12.89 25.97
CA GLY A 310 0.92 11.63 26.71
C GLY A 310 2.25 11.17 27.30
N GLY A 311 2.63 11.68 28.46
CA GLY A 311 3.74 11.15 29.25
C GLY A 311 3.27 10.23 30.38
N GLY A 312 3.58 8.93 30.27
CA GLY A 312 3.93 8.10 31.44
C GLY A 312 3.05 6.90 31.84
N SER A 313 3.64 5.71 31.67
CA SER A 313 3.57 4.49 32.53
C SER A 313 2.53 3.38 32.28
N ASP A 314 3.11 2.18 32.06
CA ASP A 314 2.66 0.80 32.29
C ASP A 314 1.49 0.19 31.47
N THR A 315 1.87 -0.63 30.47
CA THR A 315 1.28 -1.88 29.91
C THR A 315 -0.25 -2.10 30.02
N PRO A 316 -1.02 -2.45 28.95
CA PRO A 316 -0.69 -3.43 27.90
C PRO A 316 -0.98 -2.98 26.46
N GLU A 317 -0.42 -3.73 25.50
CA GLU A 317 -0.63 -3.58 24.06
C GLU A 317 -2.11 -3.39 23.70
N THR A 318 -2.42 -2.34 22.94
CA THR A 318 -3.74 -2.18 22.31
C THR A 318 -3.60 -2.46 20.81
N PRO A 319 -4.24 -3.53 20.29
CA PRO A 319 -4.20 -3.90 18.88
C PRO A 319 -4.79 -2.83 17.96
N THR A 320 -4.26 -2.72 16.75
CA THR A 320 -4.53 -1.71 15.71
C THR A 320 -5.96 -1.73 15.11
N ASP A 321 -6.89 -2.48 15.69
CA ASP A 321 -8.31 -2.62 15.33
C ASP A 321 -9.29 -2.33 16.49
N LYS A 322 -8.81 -1.74 17.60
CA LYS A 322 -9.61 -1.41 18.79
C LYS A 322 -10.74 -0.42 18.45
N GLY A 323 -11.95 -0.72 18.91
CA GLY A 323 -13.17 0.02 18.58
C GLY A 323 -13.94 -0.54 17.38
N SER A 324 -13.47 -1.60 16.72
CA SER A 324 -14.23 -2.34 15.71
C SER A 324 -15.23 -3.31 16.35
N TYR A 325 -16.16 -3.87 15.55
CA TYR A 325 -17.10 -4.89 16.04
C TYR A 325 -16.37 -6.15 16.53
N SER A 326 -15.27 -6.54 15.86
CA SER A 326 -14.45 -7.71 16.21
C SER A 326 -13.49 -7.46 17.36
N ASN A 327 -13.11 -6.21 17.61
CA ASN A 327 -12.26 -5.80 18.73
C ASN A 327 -12.80 -4.51 19.37
N PRO A 328 -13.90 -4.59 20.14
CA PRO A 328 -14.48 -3.39 20.76
C PRO A 328 -13.57 -2.84 21.87
N TYR A 329 -13.73 -1.55 22.16
CA TYR A 329 -13.21 -1.00 23.41
C TYR A 329 -13.86 -1.72 24.59
N ASP A 330 -13.08 -2.02 25.62
CA ASP A 330 -13.62 -2.21 26.97
C ASP A 330 -13.68 -0.84 27.66
N VAL A 331 -14.29 -0.75 28.84
CA VAL A 331 -14.46 0.55 29.53
C VAL A 331 -13.12 1.21 29.85
N ALA A 332 -12.10 0.45 30.26
CA ALA A 332 -10.80 1.01 30.61
C ALA A 332 -10.10 1.63 29.38
N SER A 333 -10.08 0.90 28.27
CA SER A 333 -9.52 1.37 27.01
C SER A 333 -10.34 2.50 26.37
N ALA A 334 -11.67 2.53 26.57
CA ALA A 334 -12.51 3.65 26.13
C ALA A 334 -12.26 4.93 26.94
N ILE A 335 -12.12 4.82 28.27
CA ILE A 335 -11.72 5.94 29.14
C ILE A 335 -10.34 6.46 28.74
N ALA A 336 -9.38 5.56 28.51
CA ALA A 336 -8.03 5.91 28.09
C ALA A 336 -7.99 6.56 26.70
N ALA A 337 -8.83 6.09 25.76
CA ALA A 337 -8.96 6.71 24.44
C ALA A 337 -9.46 8.15 24.54
N GLY A 338 -10.38 8.43 25.48
CA GLY A 338 -10.91 9.77 25.77
C GLY A 338 -11.78 10.39 24.66
N SER A 339 -11.63 9.93 23.42
CA SER A 339 -12.40 10.31 22.24
C SER A 339 -12.44 9.17 21.22
N GLY A 340 -13.48 9.13 20.38
CA GLY A 340 -13.64 8.15 19.31
C GLY A 340 -14.97 8.35 18.60
N THR A 341 -15.03 8.21 17.28
CA THR A 341 -16.27 8.39 16.50
C THR A 341 -16.67 7.08 15.86
N GLY A 342 -17.93 6.67 16.04
CA GLY A 342 -18.47 5.47 15.40
C GLY A 342 -17.70 4.20 15.77
N VAL A 343 -17.54 3.95 17.06
CA VAL A 343 -16.80 2.81 17.61
C VAL A 343 -17.70 1.90 18.44
N TYR A 344 -17.26 0.65 18.59
CA TYR A 344 -17.89 -0.32 19.47
C TYR A 344 -17.26 -0.32 20.86
N VAL A 345 -18.09 -0.30 21.90
CA VAL A 345 -17.70 -0.40 23.32
C VAL A 345 -18.45 -1.56 23.98
N LYS A 346 -17.73 -2.49 24.58
CA LYS A 346 -18.22 -3.66 25.30
C LYS A 346 -18.06 -3.45 26.81
N ALA A 347 -19.15 -3.61 27.56
CA ALA A 347 -19.17 -3.29 28.99
C ALA A 347 -20.33 -3.98 29.73
N TYR A 348 -20.41 -3.80 31.04
CA TYR A 348 -21.57 -4.18 31.85
C TYR A 348 -22.40 -2.96 32.22
N ILE A 349 -23.73 -3.04 32.13
CA ILE A 349 -24.65 -2.00 32.60
C ILE A 349 -24.69 -2.05 34.13
N VAL A 350 -24.24 -1.00 34.80
CA VAL A 350 -24.14 -0.97 36.26
C VAL A 350 -25.09 0.02 36.93
N GLY A 351 -25.78 0.86 36.15
CA GLY A 351 -26.64 1.87 36.74
C GLY A 351 -27.15 2.94 35.78
N TYR A 352 -27.49 4.08 36.34
CA TYR A 352 -27.88 5.30 35.63
C TYR A 352 -27.33 6.54 36.34
N VAL A 353 -27.45 7.69 35.69
CA VAL A 353 -27.07 9.00 36.25
C VAL A 353 -28.31 9.89 36.35
N GLU A 354 -28.69 10.27 37.57
CA GLU A 354 -29.70 11.31 37.82
C GLU A 354 -29.06 12.71 37.67
N GLY A 355 -29.78 13.64 37.04
CA GLY A 355 -29.22 14.96 36.72
C GLY A 355 -28.20 14.91 35.58
N GLN A 356 -27.12 15.69 35.69
CA GLN A 356 -26.16 15.93 34.60
C GLN A 356 -24.68 15.84 35.03
N VAL A 357 -24.40 15.34 36.24
CA VAL A 357 -23.04 15.24 36.79
C VAL A 357 -22.84 13.82 37.30
N LEU A 358 -21.88 13.08 36.73
CA LEU A 358 -21.64 11.68 37.10
C LEU A 358 -21.31 11.53 38.59
N ALA A 359 -20.46 12.41 39.12
CA ALA A 359 -20.00 12.36 40.50
C ALA A 359 -21.14 12.53 41.52
N ASP A 360 -22.18 13.30 41.18
CA ASP A 360 -23.29 13.61 42.08
C ASP A 360 -24.50 12.69 41.85
N GLY A 361 -24.65 12.18 40.63
CA GLY A 361 -25.87 11.54 40.16
C GLY A 361 -25.79 10.04 39.91
N ALA A 362 -24.64 9.39 40.12
CA ALA A 362 -24.51 7.97 39.83
C ALA A 362 -25.31 7.09 40.80
N HIS A 363 -26.17 6.23 40.25
CA HIS A 363 -26.91 5.21 40.99
C HIS A 363 -26.56 3.82 40.43
N PHE A 364 -25.90 2.99 41.23
CA PHE A 364 -25.51 1.62 40.86
C PHE A 364 -26.65 0.61 41.07
N THR A 365 -27.84 0.94 40.57
CA THR A 365 -29.06 0.14 40.69
C THR A 365 -30.02 0.44 39.53
N ALA A 366 -30.98 -0.44 39.28
CA ALA A 366 -32.15 -0.14 38.45
C ALA A 366 -33.38 0.25 39.30
N ASP A 367 -33.37 -0.07 40.60
CA ASP A 367 -34.50 0.19 41.49
C ASP A 367 -34.73 1.69 41.60
N GLY A 368 -35.97 2.13 41.36
CA GLY A 368 -36.33 3.55 41.42
C GLY A 368 -35.78 4.41 40.28
N CYS A 369 -35.20 3.80 39.23
CA CYS A 369 -34.69 4.54 38.08
C CYS A 369 -35.81 5.38 37.44
N ASN A 370 -35.59 6.70 37.38
CA ASN A 370 -36.51 7.68 36.82
C ASN A 370 -35.97 8.33 35.53
N VAL A 371 -34.85 7.81 34.99
CA VAL A 371 -34.15 8.39 33.84
C VAL A 371 -34.13 7.42 32.66
N LYS A 372 -34.69 7.85 31.52
CA LYS A 372 -34.61 7.07 30.27
C LYS A 372 -33.44 7.44 29.38
N SER A 373 -32.93 8.67 29.51
CA SER A 373 -32.01 9.27 28.53
C SER A 373 -30.56 8.85 28.68
N ASN A 374 -30.21 8.09 29.72
CA ASN A 374 -28.86 7.61 29.95
C ASN A 374 -28.83 6.27 30.68
N MET A 375 -27.65 5.66 30.68
CA MET A 375 -27.28 4.56 31.57
C MET A 375 -25.80 4.71 31.96
N LEU A 376 -25.33 3.88 32.89
CA LEU A 376 -23.95 3.83 33.35
C LEU A 376 -23.36 2.45 33.05
N ILE A 377 -22.16 2.42 32.47
CA ILE A 377 -21.45 1.17 32.13
C ILE A 377 -20.09 1.08 32.83
N ALA A 378 -19.62 -0.13 33.09
CA ALA A 378 -18.37 -0.41 33.80
C ALA A 378 -17.71 -1.74 33.32
N PRO A 379 -16.44 -2.02 33.65
CA PRO A 379 -15.74 -3.23 33.21
C PRO A 379 -16.27 -4.54 33.84
N SER A 380 -17.04 -4.46 34.93
CA SER A 380 -17.67 -5.63 35.56
C SER A 380 -19.06 -5.30 36.11
N ALA A 381 -19.91 -6.32 36.23
CA ALA A 381 -21.29 -6.19 36.71
C ALA A 381 -21.43 -5.67 38.15
N SER A 382 -20.36 -5.66 38.94
CA SER A 382 -20.35 -5.21 40.34
C SER A 382 -19.45 -4.00 40.58
N GLU A 383 -18.91 -3.38 39.52
CA GLU A 383 -18.05 -2.21 39.65
C GLU A 383 -18.85 -1.00 40.13
N THR A 384 -18.31 -0.29 41.12
CA THR A 384 -18.90 0.92 41.71
C THR A 384 -17.92 2.08 41.80
N ASP A 385 -16.66 1.88 41.39
CA ASP A 385 -15.67 2.93 41.28
C ASP A 385 -15.98 3.83 40.07
N LEU A 386 -16.38 5.07 40.36
CA LEU A 386 -16.74 6.04 39.33
C LEU A 386 -15.61 6.33 38.35
N SER A 387 -14.34 6.18 38.76
CA SER A 387 -13.19 6.38 37.87
C SER A 387 -13.10 5.31 36.76
N LYS A 388 -13.83 4.21 36.92
CA LYS A 388 -13.90 3.08 35.97
C LYS A 388 -15.26 2.98 35.29
N CYS A 389 -16.11 4.00 35.44
CA CYS A 389 -17.45 4.01 34.87
C CYS A 389 -17.55 5.04 33.74
N MET A 390 -18.39 4.76 32.74
CA MET A 390 -18.70 5.69 31.67
C MET A 390 -20.22 5.93 31.58
N PRO A 391 -20.69 7.18 31.61
CA PRO A 391 -22.09 7.47 31.33
C PRO A 391 -22.34 7.32 29.83
N VAL A 392 -23.50 6.77 29.49
CA VAL A 392 -23.93 6.52 28.11
C VAL A 392 -25.17 7.33 27.81
N GLN A 393 -25.14 8.16 26.77
CA GLN A 393 -26.34 8.84 26.28
C GLN A 393 -27.16 7.89 25.42
N LEU A 394 -28.46 7.81 25.70
CA LEU A 394 -29.43 7.06 24.91
C LEU A 394 -30.31 8.05 24.16
N PRO A 395 -30.05 8.32 22.86
CA PRO A 395 -30.92 9.16 22.04
C PRO A 395 -32.36 8.61 21.98
N SER A 396 -33.34 9.47 21.74
CA SER A 396 -34.74 9.01 21.61
C SER A 396 -34.85 8.05 20.43
N GLY A 397 -35.41 6.87 20.64
CA GLY A 397 -35.52 5.83 19.61
C GLY A 397 -35.36 4.43 20.18
N GLU A 398 -35.10 3.46 19.29
CA GLU A 398 -35.08 2.04 19.62
C GLU A 398 -34.04 1.67 20.69
N VAL A 399 -32.82 2.22 20.59
CA VAL A 399 -31.76 1.99 21.59
C VAL A 399 -32.20 2.42 22.98
N ARG A 400 -32.79 3.61 23.12
CA ARG A 400 -33.32 4.07 24.42
C ARG A 400 -34.44 3.15 24.89
N ASN A 401 -35.41 2.84 24.03
CA ASN A 401 -36.55 2.02 24.39
C ASN A 401 -36.13 0.63 24.87
N GLY A 402 -35.09 0.04 24.26
CA GLY A 402 -34.60 -1.29 24.61
C GLY A 402 -33.60 -1.37 25.76
N LEU A 403 -32.84 -0.31 26.05
CA LEU A 403 -31.75 -0.36 27.02
C LEU A 403 -32.02 0.36 28.34
N ASN A 404 -32.89 1.38 28.37
CA ASN A 404 -33.04 2.20 29.57
C ASN A 404 -33.53 1.38 30.78
N LEU A 405 -32.96 1.66 31.96
CA LEU A 405 -33.22 0.88 33.18
C LEU A 405 -34.59 1.16 33.83
N GLN A 406 -35.23 2.30 33.52
CA GLN A 406 -36.57 2.61 34.02
C GLN A 406 -37.61 1.63 33.42
N ASP A 407 -37.59 1.43 32.11
CA ASP A 407 -38.52 0.52 31.43
C ASP A 407 -37.99 -0.93 31.40
N ASN A 408 -36.68 -1.11 31.46
CA ASN A 408 -36.01 -2.42 31.36
C ASN A 408 -35.10 -2.67 32.57
N PRO A 409 -35.61 -2.73 33.81
CA PRO A 409 -34.79 -2.85 35.01
C PRO A 409 -33.95 -4.14 35.02
N GLY A 410 -34.43 -5.20 34.35
CA GLY A 410 -33.69 -6.45 34.18
C GLY A 410 -32.42 -6.35 33.32
N ASN A 411 -32.13 -5.21 32.70
CA ASN A 411 -30.88 -5.00 31.97
C ASN A 411 -29.69 -4.69 32.89
N ILE A 412 -29.94 -4.35 34.16
CA ILE A 412 -28.87 -4.16 35.14
C ILE A 412 -27.98 -5.42 35.19
N LYS A 413 -26.67 -5.21 35.30
CA LYS A 413 -25.62 -6.24 35.37
C LYS A 413 -25.42 -7.07 34.11
N LYS A 414 -26.12 -6.79 33.01
CA LYS A 414 -25.89 -7.49 31.73
C LYS A 414 -24.72 -6.89 30.97
N GLU A 415 -24.04 -7.75 30.23
CA GLU A 415 -23.04 -7.35 29.24
C GLU A 415 -23.75 -6.75 28.01
N VAL A 416 -23.22 -5.63 27.52
CA VAL A 416 -23.73 -4.90 26.38
C VAL A 416 -22.59 -4.52 25.45
N LEU A 417 -22.82 -4.64 24.15
CA LEU A 417 -22.00 -4.04 23.10
C LEU A 417 -22.74 -2.81 22.57
N LEU A 418 -22.09 -1.66 22.53
CA LEU A 418 -22.67 -0.38 22.11
C LEU A 418 -21.91 0.18 20.92
N TYR A 419 -22.60 0.77 19.95
CA TYR A 419 -21.97 1.57 18.90
C TYR A 419 -22.31 3.05 19.07
N GLY A 420 -21.29 3.90 19.14
CA GLY A 420 -21.47 5.35 19.28
C GLY A 420 -20.14 6.10 19.29
N ASN A 421 -20.14 7.29 19.88
CA ASN A 421 -18.96 8.15 19.99
C ASN A 421 -18.45 8.16 21.42
N ILE A 422 -17.16 7.91 21.62
CA ILE A 422 -16.49 8.21 22.88
C ILE A 422 -16.25 9.72 22.90
N GLU A 423 -16.82 10.41 23.88
CA GLU A 423 -16.64 11.85 24.10
C GLU A 423 -17.08 12.24 25.51
N LYS A 424 -16.87 13.50 25.91
CA LYS A 424 -17.23 13.95 27.26
C LYS A 424 -18.75 13.96 27.47
N TYR A 425 -19.21 13.32 28.53
CA TYR A 425 -20.61 13.30 28.95
C TYR A 425 -20.70 13.33 30.49
N PHE A 426 -21.56 14.18 31.03
CA PHE A 426 -21.71 14.39 32.49
C PHE A 426 -20.41 14.63 33.27
N GLY A 427 -19.46 15.32 32.62
CA GLY A 427 -18.17 15.68 33.23
C GLY A 427 -17.06 14.65 33.07
N ALA A 428 -17.36 13.44 32.59
CA ALA A 428 -16.40 12.33 32.42
C ALA A 428 -16.36 11.82 30.96
N PRO A 429 -15.38 10.99 30.56
CA PRO A 429 -15.46 10.22 29.31
C PRO A 429 -16.72 9.35 29.32
N GLY A 430 -17.51 9.43 28.25
CA GLY A 430 -18.77 8.70 28.09
C GLY A 430 -18.99 8.22 26.65
N VAL A 431 -20.07 7.49 26.43
CA VAL A 431 -20.47 7.06 25.09
C VAL A 431 -21.74 7.82 24.68
N LYS A 432 -21.66 8.62 23.63
CA LYS A 432 -22.75 9.44 23.13
C LYS A 432 -23.20 9.02 21.74
N ALA A 433 -24.34 9.57 21.32
CA ALA A 433 -24.93 9.28 20.01
C ALA A 433 -25.06 7.78 19.71
N VAL A 434 -25.46 6.98 20.71
CA VAL A 434 -25.59 5.52 20.53
C VAL A 434 -26.71 5.20 19.55
N THR A 435 -26.39 4.49 18.47
CA THR A 435 -27.35 4.11 17.41
C THR A 435 -27.62 2.60 17.33
N TYR A 436 -26.73 1.79 17.90
CA TYR A 436 -26.83 0.33 17.91
C TYR A 436 -26.35 -0.26 19.24
N ALA A 437 -26.96 -1.37 19.64
CA ALA A 437 -26.47 -2.20 20.73
C ALA A 437 -26.77 -3.70 20.54
N GLU A 438 -25.99 -4.55 21.19
CA GLU A 438 -26.30 -5.97 21.41
C GLU A 438 -26.32 -6.26 22.90
N ILE A 439 -27.41 -6.87 23.38
CA ILE A 439 -27.60 -7.28 24.77
C ILE A 439 -28.36 -8.62 24.79
N ASP A 440 -27.89 -9.59 25.59
CA ASP A 440 -28.43 -10.97 25.60
C ASP A 440 -28.57 -11.60 24.19
N GLY A 441 -27.60 -11.32 23.30
CA GLY A 441 -27.63 -11.82 21.92
C GLY A 441 -28.72 -11.20 21.04
N LYS A 442 -29.37 -10.11 21.48
CA LYS A 442 -30.38 -9.37 20.70
C LYS A 442 -29.83 -8.01 20.28
N ALA A 443 -29.98 -7.71 18.99
CA ALA A 443 -29.70 -6.40 18.43
C ALA A 443 -30.83 -5.41 18.76
N VAL A 444 -30.44 -4.17 19.10
CA VAL A 444 -31.35 -3.04 19.34
C VAL A 444 -30.85 -1.83 18.54
N GLY A 445 -31.74 -1.20 17.76
CA GLY A 445 -31.38 -0.09 16.90
C GLY A 445 -30.83 -0.51 15.54
N THR A 446 -30.21 0.43 14.83
CA THR A 446 -29.74 0.24 13.45
C THR A 446 -28.25 -0.06 13.45
N LYS A 447 -27.87 -1.28 13.03
CA LYS A 447 -26.47 -1.65 12.87
C LYS A 447 -25.81 -0.74 11.80
N PRO A 448 -24.62 -0.18 12.07
CA PRO A 448 -23.88 0.66 11.12
C PRO A 448 -23.55 -0.04 9.81
#